data_AF-A0A965CF59-F1
#
_entry.id   AF-A0A965CF59-F1
#
_cell.length_a   1.000
_cell.length_b   1.000
_cell.length_c   1.000
_cell.angle_alpha   90.00
_cell.angle_beta   90.00
_cell.angle_gamma   90.00
#
_symmetry.space_group_name_H-M   'P 1'
#
loop_
_entity.id
_entity.type
_entity.pdbx_description
1 polymer ?
#
loop_
_entity_poly.entity_id
_entity_poly.type
_entity_poly.pdbx_seq_one_letter_code
_entity_poly.pdbx_strand_id
1 'polypeptide(L)'
;MTTASERARAINAELDARIAAADALNGVVLIGRLTEDAAHWAALSVNTGDELDQYLAWEGYVDLHKEVRNIKPRWTNWRERTAAEWDAAADDLASELDELAAEISWEESRGIY
;
A
#
# COMPACT_ATOMS: atom_id res chain seq x y z
N MET A 1 2.97 -4.97 -23.63
CA MET A 1 3.22 -5.26 -22.20
C MET A 1 4.04 -4.10 -21.67
N THR A 2 3.53 -3.39 -20.67
CA THR A 2 4.21 -2.22 -20.08
C THR A 2 5.30 -2.71 -19.13
N THR A 3 6.44 -2.03 -19.10
CA THR A 3 7.52 -2.32 -18.13
C THR A 3 7.19 -1.79 -16.74
N ALA A 4 7.86 -2.30 -15.70
CA ALA A 4 7.73 -1.79 -14.34
C ALA A 4 8.02 -0.27 -14.25
N SER A 5 9.09 0.21 -14.90
CA SER A 5 9.42 1.64 -14.92
C SER A 5 8.38 2.52 -15.63
N GLU A 6 7.82 2.05 -16.74
CA GLU A 6 6.75 2.78 -17.44
C GLU A 6 5.48 2.81 -16.60
N ARG A 7 5.17 1.73 -15.89
CA ARG A 7 4.04 1.68 -14.96
C ARG A 7 4.26 2.59 -13.76
N ALA A 8 5.46 2.60 -13.17
CA ALA A 8 5.84 3.51 -12.09
C ALA A 8 5.70 4.98 -12.50
N ARG A 9 6.10 5.33 -13.73
CA ARG A 9 5.88 6.68 -14.28
C ARG A 9 4.41 7.03 -14.40
N ALA A 10 3.58 6.11 -14.89
CA ALA A 10 2.14 6.32 -14.98
C ALA A 10 1.51 6.56 -13.61
N ILE A 11 1.89 5.76 -12.60
CA ILE A 11 1.46 5.94 -11.21
C ILE A 11 1.92 7.32 -10.68
N ASN A 12 3.18 7.69 -10.87
CA ASN A 12 3.68 9.00 -10.45
C ASN A 12 2.89 10.17 -11.08
N ALA A 13 2.48 10.05 -12.35
CA ALA A 13 1.65 11.06 -13.00
C ALA A 13 0.24 11.16 -12.39
N GLU A 14 -0.36 10.03 -12.00
CA GLU A 14 -1.64 10.01 -11.25
C GLU A 14 -1.48 10.65 -9.87
N LEU A 15 -0.37 10.37 -9.17
CA LEU A 15 -0.06 10.97 -7.87
C LEU A 15 0.13 12.48 -7.97
N ASP A 16 0.80 12.97 -9.02
CA ASP A 16 0.96 14.40 -9.27
C ASP A 16 -0.39 15.10 -9.51
N ALA A 17 -1.32 14.44 -10.20
CA ALA A 17 -2.68 14.95 -10.37
C ALA A 17 -3.44 15.04 -9.03
N ARG A 18 -3.24 14.07 -8.12
CA ARG A 18 -3.84 14.10 -6.77
C ARG A 18 -3.26 15.21 -5.90
N ILE A 19 -1.94 15.44 -5.98
CA ILE A 19 -1.29 16.55 -5.28
C ILE A 19 -1.85 17.89 -5.77
N ALA A 20 -1.92 18.08 -7.09
CA ALA A 20 -2.49 19.30 -7.66
C ALA A 20 -3.96 19.52 -7.25
N ALA A 21 -4.76 18.45 -7.16
CA ALA A 21 -6.14 18.52 -6.69
C ALA A 21 -6.24 18.89 -5.20
N ALA A 22 -5.34 18.37 -4.36
CA ALA A 22 -5.28 18.71 -2.94
C ALA A 22 -4.85 20.15 -2.69
N ASP A 23 -3.85 20.63 -3.43
CA ASP A 23 -3.40 22.03 -3.39
C ASP A 23 -4.53 22.98 -3.76
N ALA A 24 -5.35 22.63 -4.75
CA ALA A 24 -6.53 23.41 -5.13
C ALA A 24 -7.58 23.54 -4.01
N LEU A 25 -7.58 22.60 -3.05
CA LEU A 25 -8.45 22.60 -1.88
C LEU A 25 -7.77 23.18 -0.62
N ASN A 26 -6.54 23.73 -0.75
CA ASN A 26 -5.68 24.11 0.38
C ASN A 26 -5.43 22.96 1.37
N GLY A 27 -5.48 21.71 0.89
CA GLY A 27 -5.11 20.53 1.67
C GLY A 27 -3.60 20.28 1.64
N VAL A 28 -3.09 19.53 2.62
CA VAL A 28 -1.72 18.98 2.59
C VAL A 28 -1.83 17.48 2.37
N VAL A 29 -1.13 16.97 1.35
CA VAL A 29 -1.09 15.54 1.05
C VAL A 29 0.36 15.09 0.99
N LEU A 30 0.70 14.05 1.76
CA LEU A 30 2.01 13.41 1.75
C LEU A 30 1.91 12.12 0.95
N ILE A 31 2.45 12.13 -0.26
CA ILE A 31 2.48 10.99 -1.17
C ILE A 31 3.93 10.70 -1.56
N GLY A 32 4.38 9.46 -1.35
CA GLY A 32 5.69 8.99 -1.81
C GLY A 32 5.69 8.76 -3.32
N ARG A 33 6.77 9.15 -4.00
CA ARG A 33 6.98 8.82 -5.42
C ARG A 33 7.70 7.50 -5.59
N LEU A 34 7.31 6.75 -6.62
CA LEU A 34 7.99 5.55 -7.05
C LEU A 34 9.23 5.90 -7.88
N THR A 35 10.28 5.09 -7.78
CA THR A 35 11.44 5.23 -8.67
C THR A 35 11.07 4.78 -10.09
N GLU A 36 11.57 5.49 -11.10
CA GLU A 36 11.41 5.10 -12.52
C GLU A 36 12.62 4.31 -13.03
N ASP A 37 13.64 4.08 -12.21
CA ASP A 37 14.84 3.35 -12.60
C ASP A 37 14.55 1.86 -12.84
N ALA A 38 14.77 1.40 -14.08
CA ALA A 38 14.56 0.01 -14.46
C ALA A 38 15.54 -0.94 -13.74
N ALA A 39 16.76 -0.49 -13.43
CA ALA A 39 17.74 -1.32 -12.74
C ALA A 39 17.29 -1.63 -11.30
N HIS A 40 16.64 -0.67 -10.64
CA HIS A 40 16.06 -0.87 -9.33
C HIS A 40 14.99 -1.97 -9.35
N TRP A 41 14.02 -1.89 -10.27
CA TRP A 41 12.95 -2.88 -10.37
C TRP A 41 13.47 -4.26 -10.77
N ALA A 42 14.42 -4.32 -11.70
CA ALA A 42 15.08 -5.57 -12.09
C ALA A 42 15.83 -6.22 -10.92
N ALA A 43 16.46 -5.44 -10.02
CA ALA A 43 17.11 -5.98 -8.83
C ALA A 43 16.11 -6.63 -7.84
N LEU A 44 14.87 -6.13 -7.81
CA LEU A 44 13.75 -6.75 -7.09
C LEU A 44 13.07 -7.87 -7.90
N SER A 45 13.55 -8.10 -9.13
CA SER A 45 13.01 -9.05 -10.09
C SER A 45 11.54 -8.77 -10.42
N VAL A 46 11.21 -7.48 -10.52
CA VAL A 46 9.96 -6.90 -11.00
C VAL A 46 10.26 -6.27 -12.37
N ASN A 47 9.73 -6.83 -13.44
CA ASN A 47 10.08 -6.47 -14.81
C ASN A 47 8.88 -5.88 -15.58
N THR A 48 7.67 -6.33 -15.25
CA THR A 48 6.44 -5.92 -15.93
C THR A 48 5.61 -4.96 -15.06
N GLY A 49 4.69 -4.23 -15.69
CA GLY A 49 3.72 -3.41 -14.98
C GLY A 49 2.83 -4.22 -14.04
N ASP A 50 2.39 -5.40 -14.46
CA ASP A 50 1.55 -6.28 -13.65
C ASP A 50 2.30 -6.80 -12.41
N GLU A 51 3.59 -7.12 -12.57
CA GLU A 51 4.46 -7.50 -11.44
C GLU A 51 4.67 -6.33 -10.47
N LEU A 52 4.72 -5.09 -10.98
CA LEU A 52 4.82 -3.91 -10.12
C LEU A 52 3.52 -3.70 -9.33
N ASP A 53 2.36 -3.81 -9.98
CA ASP A 53 1.06 -3.69 -9.31
C ASP A 53 0.92 -4.76 -8.22
N GLN A 54 1.35 -6.00 -8.50
CA GLN A 54 1.40 -7.10 -7.53
C GLN A 54 2.37 -6.85 -6.37
N TYR A 55 3.56 -6.32 -6.66
CA TYR A 55 4.56 -5.96 -5.64
C TYR A 55 4.02 -4.89 -4.68
N LEU A 56 3.39 -3.84 -5.21
CA LEU A 56 2.87 -2.72 -4.42
C LEU A 56 1.69 -3.15 -3.55
N ALA A 57 0.77 -3.98 -4.08
CA ALA A 57 -0.33 -4.55 -3.29
C ALA A 57 0.19 -5.39 -2.11
N TRP A 58 1.22 -6.21 -2.35
CA TRP A 58 1.87 -6.97 -1.28
C TRP A 58 2.56 -6.09 -0.24
N GLU A 59 3.24 -5.01 -0.64
CA GLU A 59 3.83 -4.07 0.33
C GLU A 59 2.75 -3.39 1.19
N GLY A 60 1.62 -3.01 0.59
CA GLY A 60 0.46 -2.48 1.33
C GLY A 60 -0.05 -3.46 2.38
N TYR A 61 -0.20 -4.74 2.02
CA TYR A 61 -0.54 -5.80 2.96
C TYR A 61 0.50 -5.94 4.09
N VAL A 62 1.80 -5.97 3.77
CA VAL A 62 2.89 -6.14 4.74
C VAL A 62 2.91 -5.00 5.76
N ASP A 63 2.74 -3.76 5.31
CA ASP A 63 2.76 -2.59 6.17
C ASP A 63 1.50 -2.53 7.05
N LEU A 64 0.32 -2.82 6.50
CA LEU A 64 -0.91 -2.92 7.29
C LEU A 64 -0.86 -4.06 8.31
N HIS A 65 -0.34 -5.24 7.93
CA HIS A 65 -0.15 -6.35 8.87
C HIS A 65 0.79 -5.96 10.01
N LYS A 66 1.82 -5.16 9.74
CA LYS A 66 2.70 -4.64 10.78
C LYS A 66 1.95 -3.67 11.70
N GLU A 67 1.08 -2.83 11.18
CA GLU A 67 0.28 -1.90 11.98
C GLU A 67 -0.69 -2.65 12.90
N VAL A 68 -1.48 -3.56 12.35
CA VAL A 68 -2.49 -4.34 13.10
C VAL A 68 -1.86 -5.28 14.11
N ARG A 69 -0.80 -6.00 13.72
CA ARG A 69 -0.27 -7.14 14.50
C ARG A 69 1.11 -6.89 15.09
N ASN A 70 1.66 -5.69 14.90
CA ASN A 70 2.99 -5.27 15.35
C ASN A 70 4.15 -6.16 14.87
N ILE A 71 3.94 -6.94 13.80
CA ILE A 71 4.91 -7.89 13.24
C ILE A 71 4.85 -7.84 11.71
N LYS A 72 6.01 -7.74 11.07
CA LYS A 72 6.13 -7.89 9.60
C LYS A 72 6.05 -9.37 9.20
N PRO A 73 5.17 -9.77 8.27
CA PRO A 73 5.01 -11.17 7.86
C PRO A 73 6.16 -11.63 6.95
N ARG A 74 7.12 -12.35 7.51
CA ARG A 74 8.31 -12.86 6.76
C ARG A 74 8.06 -14.17 6.00
N TRP A 75 6.87 -14.75 6.14
CA TRP A 75 6.47 -16.02 5.52
C TRP A 75 5.72 -15.83 4.20
N THR A 76 5.64 -14.60 3.69
CA THR A 76 4.94 -14.28 2.44
C THR A 76 5.92 -13.72 1.41
N ASN A 77 5.57 -13.83 0.14
CA ASN A 77 6.27 -13.23 -0.97
C ASN A 77 5.29 -12.65 -1.98
N TRP A 78 5.59 -11.46 -2.52
CA TRP A 78 4.70 -10.78 -3.47
C TRP A 78 4.25 -11.67 -4.64
N ARG A 79 5.08 -12.62 -5.09
CA ARG A 79 4.76 -13.54 -6.19
C ARG A 79 3.71 -14.60 -5.89
N GLU A 80 3.38 -14.82 -4.62
CA GLU A 80 2.51 -15.93 -4.21
C GLU A 80 1.04 -15.73 -4.59
N ARG A 81 0.63 -14.48 -4.80
CA ARG A 81 -0.76 -14.09 -5.10
C ARG A 81 -0.79 -12.92 -6.07
N THR A 82 -1.84 -12.82 -6.86
CA THR A 82 -2.10 -11.68 -7.74
C THR A 82 -2.29 -10.37 -6.96
N ALA A 83 -2.21 -9.23 -7.62
CA ALA A 83 -2.48 -7.93 -7.00
C ALA A 83 -3.85 -7.88 -6.31
N ALA A 84 -4.91 -8.33 -6.99
CA ALA A 84 -6.27 -8.36 -6.45
C ALA A 84 -6.42 -9.27 -5.21
N GLU A 85 -5.67 -10.36 -5.14
CA GLU A 85 -5.67 -11.25 -3.96
C GLU A 85 -4.88 -10.66 -2.79
N TRP A 86 -3.86 -9.84 -3.05
CA TRP A 86 -3.17 -9.07 -2.01
C TRP A 86 -4.04 -7.93 -1.50
N ASP A 87 -4.73 -7.21 -2.39
CA ASP A 87 -5.67 -6.16 -2.02
C ASP A 87 -6.79 -6.71 -1.14
N ALA A 88 -7.40 -7.85 -1.53
CA ALA A 88 -8.42 -8.50 -0.70
C ALA A 88 -7.89 -8.91 0.68
N ALA A 89 -6.64 -9.40 0.76
CA ALA A 89 -6.02 -9.74 2.04
C ALA A 89 -5.69 -8.50 2.90
N ALA A 90 -5.43 -7.35 2.28
CA ALA A 90 -5.27 -6.08 2.96
C ALA A 90 -6.63 -5.54 3.46
N ASP A 91 -7.69 -5.66 2.67
CA ASP A 91 -9.06 -5.28 3.06
C ASP A 91 -9.55 -6.06 4.29
N ASP A 92 -9.23 -7.37 4.36
CA ASP A 92 -9.52 -8.19 5.53
C ASP A 92 -8.81 -7.65 6.80
N LEU A 93 -7.54 -7.23 6.67
CA LEU A 93 -6.79 -6.63 7.78
C LEU A 93 -7.29 -5.22 8.14
N ALA A 94 -7.73 -4.44 7.16
CA ALA A 94 -8.29 -3.11 7.41
C ALA A 94 -9.59 -3.23 8.21
N SER A 95 -10.40 -4.24 7.91
CA SER A 95 -11.61 -4.55 8.67
C SER A 95 -11.28 -4.94 10.13
N GLU A 96 -10.24 -5.75 10.34
CA GLU A 96 -9.74 -6.08 11.70
C GLU A 96 -9.26 -4.81 12.45
N LEU A 97 -8.57 -3.90 11.76
CA LEU A 97 -8.12 -2.62 12.35
C LEU A 97 -9.30 -1.74 12.78
N ASP A 98 -10.33 -1.64 11.94
CA ASP A 98 -11.54 -0.86 12.23
C ASP A 98 -12.29 -1.42 13.45
N GLU A 99 -12.36 -2.75 13.59
CA GLU A 99 -12.94 -3.42 14.76
C GLU A 99 -12.15 -3.11 16.04
N LEU A 100 -10.82 -3.21 15.99
CA LEU A 100 -9.93 -2.87 17.12
C LEU A 100 -10.06 -1.39 17.52
N ALA A 101 -10.12 -0.49 16.54
CA ALA A 101 -10.31 0.94 16.79
C ALA A 101 -11.68 1.23 17.44
N ALA A 102 -12.73 0.53 17.02
CA ALA A 102 -14.06 0.63 17.62
C ALA A 102 -14.08 0.10 19.06
N GLU A 103 -13.38 -1.00 19.35
CA GLU A 103 -13.25 -1.55 20.70
C GLU A 103 -12.50 -0.59 21.63
N ILE A 104 -11.33 -0.08 21.21
CA ILE A 104 -10.55 0.90 21.98
C ILE A 104 -11.39 2.15 22.27
N SER A 105 -12.07 2.69 21.26
CA SER A 105 -12.93 3.87 21.42
C SER A 105 -14.08 3.63 22.42
N TRP A 106 -14.64 2.42 22.41
CA TRP A 106 -15.68 2.03 23.36
C TRP A 106 -15.13 1.86 24.79
N GLU A 107 -13.93 1.29 24.96
CA GLU A 107 -13.27 1.16 26.25
C GLU A 107 -12.88 2.52 26.86
N GLU A 108 -12.32 3.42 26.06
CA GLU A 108 -12.01 4.81 26.46
C GLU A 108 -13.27 5.55 26.91
N SER A 109 -14.39 5.34 26.22
CA SER A 109 -15.69 5.93 26.57
C SER A 109 -16.26 5.43 27.91
N ARG A 110 -15.77 4.29 28.43
CA ARG A 110 -16.21 3.70 29.70
C ARG A 110 -15.33 4.09 30.91
N GLY A 111 -14.28 4.89 30.70
CA GLY A 111 -13.46 5.43 31.79
C GLY A 111 -12.72 4.36 32.59
N ILE A 112 -12.29 3.26 31.96
CA ILE A 112 -11.39 2.28 32.55
C ILE A 112 -9.95 2.70 32.20
N TYR A 113 -9.48 3.80 32.80
CA TYR A 113 -8.07 4.16 32.94
C TYR A 113 -7.89 5.04 34.18
#